data_AF-A0A3M2GHZ4-F1
#
_entry.id   AF-A0A3M2GHZ4-F1
#
_cell.length_a   1.000
_cell.length_b   1.000
_cell.length_c   1.000
_cell.angle_alpha   90.00
_cell.angle_beta   90.00
_cell.angle_gamma   90.00
#
_symmetry.space_group_name_H-M   'P 1'
#
loop_
_entity.id
_entity.type
_entity.pdbx_description
1 polymer ?
#
loop_
_entity_poly.entity_id
_entity_poly.type
_entity_poly.pdbx_seq_one_letter_code
_entity_poly.pdbx_strand_id
1 'polypeptide(L)'
;MSDDSLDLQLEKNSLLGEFARRGLDVYQVWQPTPDNPELENRQLRYLLKWVEKYEECHGDREAMEAQGYEFPPVHPCISPDSDWLCFQRWMEGKPVRQTMREHLLSGEEARGEDATAEEFFNKLLAGDPEAMSEEEIEAELERVLDMMEGSQFGLSLNDGLPPRIVYMILREALEDQFEFVSGGFWCIDGCTGVCPECLQRPWCETGGSLCWDEDEKAGEMVVPEPVRRYVSPSPVSLQILRQRQQKESM
;
A
#
# COMPACT_ATOMS: atom_id res chain seq x y z
N MET A 1 -16.29 -16.24 28.50
CA MET A 1 -16.80 -14.98 27.93
C MET A 1 -17.82 -14.44 28.90
N SER A 2 -17.73 -13.16 29.27
CA SER A 2 -18.80 -12.48 30.01
C SER A 2 -20.03 -12.35 29.11
N ASP A 3 -21.22 -12.19 29.72
CA ASP A 3 -22.46 -11.92 28.98
C ASP A 3 -22.30 -10.68 28.07
N ASP A 4 -21.64 -9.63 28.57
CA ASP A 4 -21.31 -8.42 27.79
C ASP A 4 -20.49 -8.70 26.52
N SER A 5 -19.55 -9.66 26.58
CA SER A 5 -18.72 -10.02 25.43
C SER A 5 -19.51 -10.78 24.36
N LEU A 6 -20.51 -11.57 24.76
CA LEU A 6 -21.39 -12.25 23.83
C LEU A 6 -22.32 -11.25 23.12
N ASP A 7 -22.88 -10.30 23.87
CA ASP A 7 -23.78 -9.28 23.32
C ASP A 7 -23.08 -8.39 22.28
N LEU A 8 -21.85 -7.97 22.54
CA LEU A 8 -21.06 -7.19 21.58
C LEU A 8 -20.80 -7.97 20.29
N GLN A 9 -20.52 -9.27 20.40
CA GLN A 9 -20.27 -10.10 19.23
C GLN A 9 -21.54 -10.37 18.42
N LEU A 10 -22.68 -10.53 19.09
CA LEU A 10 -23.99 -10.67 18.44
C LEU A 10 -24.35 -9.38 17.69
N GLU A 11 -24.12 -8.22 18.30
CA GLU A 11 -24.32 -6.94 17.63
C GLU A 11 -23.42 -6.79 16.40
N LYS A 12 -22.12 -7.09 16.51
CA LYS A 12 -21.18 -7.07 15.39
C LYS A 12 -21.70 -7.92 14.23
N ASN A 13 -22.08 -9.16 14.51
CA ASN A 13 -22.58 -10.08 13.50
C ASN A 13 -23.88 -9.57 12.85
N SER A 14 -24.76 -8.95 13.63
CA SER A 14 -25.98 -8.32 13.11
C SER A 14 -25.67 -7.19 12.14
N LEU A 15 -24.75 -6.28 12.51
CA LEU A 15 -24.31 -5.16 11.67
C LEU A 15 -23.63 -5.65 10.38
N LEU A 16 -22.73 -6.62 10.46
CA LEU A 16 -22.11 -7.23 9.29
C LEU A 16 -23.17 -7.87 8.37
N GLY A 17 -24.20 -8.50 8.95
CA GLY A 17 -25.34 -9.05 8.21
C GLY A 17 -26.23 -8.00 7.52
N GLU A 18 -26.26 -6.75 8.00
CA GLU A 18 -26.94 -5.64 7.32
C GLU A 18 -26.21 -5.21 6.05
N PHE A 19 -24.88 -5.10 6.09
CA PHE A 19 -24.08 -4.80 4.89
C PHE A 19 -24.18 -5.92 3.86
N ALA A 20 -24.04 -7.18 4.30
CA ALA A 20 -24.14 -8.34 3.42
C ALA A 20 -25.50 -8.44 2.71
N ARG A 21 -26.62 -8.10 3.39
CA ARG A 21 -27.95 -8.05 2.77
C ARG A 21 -28.09 -6.98 1.68
N ARG A 22 -27.28 -5.93 1.74
CA ARG A 22 -27.18 -4.87 0.71
C ARG A 22 -26.18 -5.22 -0.39
N GLY A 23 -25.53 -6.38 -0.32
CA GLY A 23 -24.46 -6.76 -1.25
C GLY A 23 -23.16 -5.98 -1.06
N LEU A 24 -22.99 -5.36 0.10
CA LEU A 24 -21.80 -4.56 0.42
C LEU A 24 -20.80 -5.39 1.22
N ASP A 25 -19.59 -5.53 0.69
CA ASP A 25 -18.46 -6.12 1.42
C ASP A 25 -17.79 -5.03 2.26
N VAL A 26 -18.12 -5.01 3.55
CA VAL A 26 -17.67 -3.96 4.47
C VAL A 26 -16.15 -3.95 4.67
N TYR A 27 -15.46 -5.08 4.48
CA TYR A 27 -14.00 -5.17 4.70
C TYR A 27 -13.19 -4.41 3.64
N GLN A 28 -13.83 -3.97 2.56
CA GLN A 28 -13.22 -3.10 1.57
C GLN A 28 -13.00 -1.67 2.07
N VAL A 29 -13.82 -1.20 3.02
CA VAL A 29 -13.81 0.19 3.50
C VAL A 29 -13.70 0.31 5.02
N TRP A 30 -13.55 -0.82 5.72
CA TRP A 30 -13.45 -0.86 7.18
C TRP A 30 -12.39 -1.86 7.63
N GLN A 31 -11.57 -1.45 8.59
CA GLN A 31 -10.54 -2.28 9.21
C GLN A 31 -10.98 -2.72 10.62
N PRO A 32 -11.01 -4.03 10.92
CA PRO A 32 -11.29 -4.53 12.26
C PRO A 32 -10.29 -4.03 13.31
N THR A 33 -10.78 -3.81 14.53
CA THR A 33 -9.96 -3.54 15.72
C THR A 33 -10.27 -4.62 16.76
N PRO A 34 -9.70 -5.83 16.60
CA PRO A 34 -10.14 -7.02 17.34
C PRO A 34 -9.98 -6.90 18.86
N ASP A 35 -9.06 -6.04 19.32
CA ASP A 35 -8.83 -5.79 20.74
C ASP A 35 -9.86 -4.80 21.36
N ASN A 36 -10.81 -4.29 20.57
CA ASN A 36 -11.81 -3.32 21.01
C ASN A 36 -13.18 -3.52 20.30
N PRO A 37 -13.97 -4.52 20.71
CA PRO A 37 -15.25 -4.85 20.05
C PRO A 37 -16.30 -3.72 20.15
N GLU A 38 -16.28 -2.91 21.21
CA GLU A 38 -17.17 -1.75 21.34
C GLU A 38 -16.88 -0.69 20.27
N LEU A 39 -15.59 -0.45 19.99
CA LEU A 39 -15.15 0.44 18.93
C LEU A 39 -15.60 -0.07 17.56
N GLU A 40 -15.43 -1.36 17.29
CA GLU A 40 -15.88 -1.97 16.04
C GLU A 40 -17.38 -1.77 15.83
N ASN A 41 -18.22 -2.09 16.83
CA ASN A 41 -19.67 -1.89 16.71
C ASN A 41 -20.04 -0.41 16.55
N ARG A 42 -19.31 0.51 17.17
CA ARG A 42 -19.52 1.95 16.98
C ARG A 42 -19.18 2.38 15.56
N GLN A 43 -18.06 1.94 15.00
CA GLN A 43 -17.66 2.23 13.62
C GLN A 43 -18.66 1.65 12.63
N LEU A 44 -19.06 0.38 12.79
CA LEU A 44 -20.03 -0.28 11.91
C LEU A 44 -21.40 0.41 11.95
N ARG A 45 -21.90 0.81 13.13
CA ARG A 45 -23.13 1.61 13.23
C ARG A 45 -23.01 2.96 12.52
N TYR A 46 -21.86 3.62 12.65
CA TYR A 46 -21.64 4.92 12.00
C TYR A 46 -21.57 4.79 10.48
N LEU A 47 -20.87 3.76 9.97
CA LEU A 47 -20.81 3.44 8.56
C LEU A 47 -22.20 3.06 8.00
N LEU A 48 -23.00 2.28 8.74
CA LEU A 48 -24.35 1.93 8.32
C LEU A 48 -25.26 3.16 8.21
N LYS A 49 -25.17 4.11 9.16
CA LYS A 49 -25.87 5.39 9.07
C LYS A 49 -25.48 6.19 7.83
N TRP A 50 -24.21 6.12 7.42
CA TRP A 50 -23.73 6.74 6.18
C TRP A 50 -24.32 6.07 4.94
N VAL A 51 -24.37 4.73 4.91
CA VAL A 51 -25.02 3.95 3.84
C VAL A 51 -26.50 4.33 3.71
N GLU A 52 -27.24 4.30 4.81
CA GLU A 52 -28.66 4.69 4.83
C GLU A 52 -28.83 6.12 4.32
N LYS A 53 -27.94 7.03 4.74
CA LYS A 53 -28.02 8.42 4.31
C LYS A 53 -27.73 8.61 2.82
N TYR A 54 -26.76 7.87 2.30
CA TYR A 54 -26.43 7.87 0.88
C TYR A 54 -27.58 7.36 0.02
N GLU A 55 -28.26 6.29 0.47
CA GLU A 55 -29.46 5.77 -0.18
C GLU A 55 -30.61 6.80 -0.16
N GLU A 56 -30.85 7.46 0.98
CA GLU A 56 -31.84 8.54 1.12
C GLU A 56 -31.59 9.72 0.18
N CYS A 57 -30.32 10.09 0.00
CA CYS A 57 -29.92 11.20 -0.86
C CYS A 57 -29.71 10.78 -2.32
N HIS A 58 -30.01 9.53 -2.69
CA HIS A 58 -29.78 8.97 -4.02
C HIS A 58 -28.34 9.13 -4.53
N GLY A 59 -27.37 9.08 -3.61
CA GLY A 59 -25.95 9.27 -3.90
C GLY A 59 -25.52 10.71 -4.15
N ASP A 60 -26.37 11.70 -3.89
CA ASP A 60 -26.02 13.12 -4.03
C ASP A 60 -25.13 13.59 -2.88
N ARG A 61 -23.85 13.82 -3.20
CA ARG A 61 -22.84 14.34 -2.28
C ARG A 61 -23.21 15.71 -1.70
N GLU A 62 -23.66 16.65 -2.52
CA GLU A 62 -24.01 18.00 -2.04
C GLU A 62 -25.18 17.93 -1.05
N ALA A 63 -26.16 17.07 -1.32
CA ALA A 63 -27.30 16.85 -0.43
C ALA A 63 -26.89 16.20 0.90
N MET A 64 -25.90 15.30 0.90
CA MET A 64 -25.34 14.71 2.12
C MET A 64 -24.53 15.73 2.93
N GLU A 65 -23.65 16.48 2.28
CA GLU A 65 -22.83 17.54 2.91
C GLU A 65 -23.72 18.61 3.55
N ALA A 66 -24.78 19.05 2.88
CA ALA A 66 -25.77 19.99 3.43
C ALA A 66 -26.46 19.49 4.72
N GLN A 67 -26.39 18.19 5.00
CA GLN A 67 -26.95 17.54 6.19
C GLN A 67 -25.86 17.15 7.20
N GLY A 68 -24.62 17.62 7.02
CA GLY A 68 -23.49 17.39 7.92
C GLY A 68 -22.71 16.10 7.67
N TYR A 69 -22.96 15.42 6.55
CA TYR A 69 -22.23 14.21 6.13
C TYR A 69 -21.11 14.61 5.17
N GLU A 70 -20.03 15.19 5.70
CA GLU A 70 -18.93 15.74 4.88
C GLU A 70 -17.79 14.74 4.62
N PHE A 71 -17.51 13.87 5.60
CA PHE A 71 -16.35 12.95 5.57
C PHE A 71 -16.80 11.50 5.75
N PRO A 72 -16.86 10.71 4.65
CA PRO A 72 -17.24 9.30 4.74
C PRO A 72 -16.32 8.52 5.70
N PRO A 73 -16.85 7.68 6.59
CA PRO A 73 -16.05 6.97 7.58
C PRO A 73 -15.43 5.69 6.99
N VAL A 74 -14.67 5.85 5.91
CA VAL A 74 -13.96 4.76 5.24
C VAL A 74 -12.50 4.71 5.69
N HIS A 75 -11.91 3.53 5.68
CA HIS A 75 -10.48 3.30 5.88
C HIS A 75 -9.78 3.20 4.52
N PRO A 76 -8.56 3.78 4.33
CA PRO A 76 -7.68 4.37 5.33
C PRO A 76 -7.90 5.86 5.65
N CYS A 77 -8.98 6.50 5.18
CA CYS A 77 -9.29 7.90 5.48
C CYS A 77 -8.17 8.85 4.98
N ILE A 78 -7.96 8.86 3.66
CA ILE A 78 -6.81 9.53 3.01
C ILE A 78 -7.05 11.03 2.91
N SER A 79 -8.17 11.40 2.31
CA SER A 79 -8.58 12.79 2.11
C SER A 79 -10.08 12.83 1.82
N PRO A 80 -10.78 13.95 2.08
CA PRO A 80 -12.22 14.04 1.89
C PRO A 80 -12.68 13.58 0.49
N ASP A 81 -11.99 14.02 -0.57
CA ASP A 81 -12.38 13.68 -1.94
C ASP A 81 -12.06 12.22 -2.30
N SER A 82 -10.91 11.69 -1.85
CA SER A 82 -10.57 10.27 -2.04
C SER A 82 -11.51 9.36 -1.24
N ASP A 83 -11.89 9.76 -0.04
CA ASP A 83 -12.79 9.01 0.83
C ASP A 83 -14.20 8.97 0.25
N TRP A 84 -14.66 10.08 -0.35
CA TRP A 84 -15.88 10.12 -1.15
C TRP A 84 -15.83 9.21 -2.36
N LEU A 85 -14.75 9.27 -3.14
CA LEU A 85 -14.58 8.40 -4.30
C LEU A 85 -14.59 6.92 -3.90
N CYS A 86 -13.87 6.57 -2.82
CA CYS A 86 -13.85 5.23 -2.25
C CYS A 86 -15.26 4.77 -1.82
N PHE A 87 -15.94 5.58 -1.02
CA PHE A 87 -17.29 5.29 -0.53
C PHE A 87 -18.30 5.13 -1.67
N GLN A 88 -18.28 6.02 -2.65
CA GLN A 88 -19.17 5.94 -3.81
C GLN A 88 -18.93 4.67 -4.63
N ARG A 89 -17.66 4.34 -4.94
CA ARG A 89 -17.32 3.11 -5.67
C ARG A 89 -17.78 1.87 -4.92
N TRP A 90 -17.60 1.84 -3.61
CA TRP A 90 -18.08 0.77 -2.74
C TRP A 90 -19.61 0.62 -2.80
N MET A 91 -20.35 1.72 -2.70
CA MET A 91 -21.81 1.74 -2.82
C MET A 91 -22.31 1.27 -4.19
N GLU A 92 -21.52 1.47 -5.24
CA GLU A 92 -21.79 1.00 -6.60
C GLU A 92 -21.35 -0.47 -6.85
N GLY A 93 -20.78 -1.14 -5.85
CA GLY A 93 -20.25 -2.50 -5.98
C GLY A 93 -18.99 -2.60 -6.84
N LYS A 94 -18.27 -1.47 -7.03
CA LYS A 94 -17.01 -1.40 -7.78
C LYS A 94 -15.81 -1.61 -6.85
N PRO A 95 -14.67 -2.09 -7.38
CA PRO A 95 -13.43 -2.17 -6.60
C PRO A 95 -13.03 -0.80 -6.04
N VAL A 96 -12.68 -0.75 -4.76
CA VAL A 96 -12.16 0.45 -4.06
C VAL A 96 -10.64 0.53 -4.02
N ARG A 97 -9.97 -0.54 -4.45
CA ARG A 97 -8.54 -0.63 -4.65
C ARG A 97 -8.24 -1.12 -6.06
N GLN A 98 -7.06 -0.80 -6.55
CA GLN A 98 -6.50 -1.31 -7.80
C GLN A 98 -5.00 -1.48 -7.63
N THR A 99 -4.37 -2.27 -8.50
CA THR A 99 -2.90 -2.34 -8.56
C THR A 99 -2.33 -1.19 -9.36
N MET A 100 -1.03 -0.94 -9.20
CA MET A 100 -0.35 0.11 -9.98
C MET A 100 -0.36 -0.24 -11.45
N ARG A 101 -0.12 -1.51 -11.75
CA ARG A 101 -0.26 -2.04 -13.10
C ARG A 101 -1.64 -1.74 -13.70
N GLU A 102 -2.74 -2.02 -12.97
CA GLU A 102 -4.09 -1.73 -13.45
C GLU A 102 -4.29 -0.23 -13.72
N HIS A 103 -3.78 0.63 -12.83
CA HIS A 103 -3.85 2.07 -13.01
C HIS A 103 -3.10 2.54 -14.26
N LEU A 104 -1.84 2.13 -14.42
CA LEU A 104 -0.99 2.47 -15.56
C LEU A 104 -1.63 1.99 -16.88
N LEU A 105 -2.26 0.82 -16.88
CA LEU A 105 -2.99 0.27 -18.04
C LEU A 105 -4.31 1.00 -18.34
N SER A 106 -4.88 1.71 -17.36
CA SER A 106 -6.17 2.41 -17.52
C SER A 106 -6.05 3.82 -18.12
N GLY A 107 -4.84 4.38 -18.12
CA GLY A 107 -4.52 5.73 -18.59
C GLY A 107 -4.76 5.93 -20.09
N GLU A 108 -5.00 7.18 -20.52
CA GLU A 108 -5.29 7.51 -21.93
C GLU A 108 -4.14 7.15 -22.88
N GLU A 109 -2.90 7.16 -22.40
CA GLU A 109 -1.71 6.76 -23.17
C GLU A 109 -1.67 5.25 -23.43
N ALA A 110 -2.26 4.43 -22.55
CA ALA A 110 -2.44 2.99 -22.76
C ALA A 110 -3.62 2.66 -23.70
N ARG A 111 -4.44 3.66 -24.10
CA ARG A 111 -5.58 3.50 -25.03
C ARG A 111 -5.23 3.73 -26.50
N GLY A 112 -3.95 3.91 -26.83
CA GLY A 112 -3.49 3.56 -28.18
C GLY A 112 -3.81 2.10 -28.44
N GLU A 113 -4.18 1.72 -29.67
CA GLU A 113 -4.64 0.37 -30.07
C GLU A 113 -3.63 -0.78 -29.86
N ASP A 114 -2.60 -0.56 -29.05
CA ASP A 114 -1.47 -1.45 -28.91
C ASP A 114 -1.68 -2.44 -27.76
N ALA A 115 -1.75 -3.72 -28.13
CA ALA A 115 -1.54 -4.86 -27.24
C ALA A 115 -0.17 -4.85 -26.51
N THR A 116 0.62 -3.77 -26.62
CA THR A 116 2.02 -3.69 -26.19
C THR A 116 2.18 -3.38 -24.70
N ALA A 117 1.29 -2.61 -24.06
CA ALA A 117 1.43 -2.24 -22.65
C ALA A 117 1.15 -3.42 -21.70
N GLU A 118 0.10 -4.21 -21.97
CA GLU A 118 -0.20 -5.40 -21.19
C GLU A 118 0.85 -6.51 -21.42
N GLU A 119 1.28 -6.72 -22.67
CA GLU A 119 2.39 -7.62 -23.00
C GLU A 119 3.70 -7.18 -22.33
N PHE A 120 3.96 -5.87 -22.27
CA PHE A 120 5.11 -5.29 -21.60
C PHE A 120 5.11 -5.62 -20.10
N PHE A 121 4.03 -5.32 -19.37
CA PHE A 121 3.97 -5.64 -17.93
C PHE A 121 4.01 -7.14 -17.67
N ASN A 122 3.34 -7.96 -18.50
CA ASN A 122 3.42 -9.41 -18.40
C ASN A 122 4.87 -9.89 -18.57
N LYS A 123 5.61 -9.36 -19.54
CA LYS A 123 7.02 -9.69 -19.76
C LYS A 123 7.89 -9.23 -18.59
N LEU A 124 7.66 -8.01 -18.11
CA LEU A 124 8.39 -7.42 -16.98
C LEU A 124 8.24 -8.24 -15.70
N LEU A 125 7.01 -8.68 -15.40
CA LEU A 125 6.70 -9.48 -14.21
C LEU A 125 7.09 -10.97 -14.36
N ALA A 126 7.08 -11.52 -15.58
CA ALA A 126 7.46 -12.91 -15.83
C ALA A 126 8.98 -13.10 -15.95
N GLY A 127 9.75 -12.06 -16.29
CA GLY A 127 11.21 -12.14 -16.37
C GLY A 127 11.84 -12.44 -15.02
N ASP A 128 12.93 -13.20 -14.98
CA ASP A 128 13.78 -13.30 -13.79
C ASP A 128 14.75 -12.12 -13.79
N PRO A 129 14.70 -11.19 -12.81
CA PRO A 129 15.65 -10.09 -12.76
C PRO A 129 17.08 -10.61 -12.82
N GLU A 130 17.42 -11.68 -12.09
CA GLU A 130 18.79 -12.18 -11.98
C GLU A 130 19.36 -12.73 -13.29
N ALA A 131 18.49 -13.10 -14.24
CA ALA A 131 18.88 -13.57 -15.57
C ALA A 131 19.12 -12.43 -16.58
N MET A 132 18.70 -11.20 -16.27
CA MET A 132 18.83 -10.04 -17.15
C MET A 132 20.22 -9.39 -17.00
N SER A 133 20.79 -8.92 -18.11
CA SER A 133 21.97 -8.04 -18.10
C SER A 133 21.68 -6.67 -17.47
N GLU A 134 22.71 -5.91 -17.10
CA GLU A 134 22.50 -4.56 -16.55
C GLU A 134 21.89 -3.63 -17.60
N GLU A 135 22.31 -3.75 -18.87
CA GLU A 135 21.78 -2.95 -19.98
C GLU A 135 20.29 -3.24 -20.24
N GLU A 136 19.87 -4.50 -20.11
CA GLU A 136 18.46 -4.87 -20.19
C GLU A 136 17.66 -4.31 -19.00
N ILE A 137 18.21 -4.37 -17.78
CA ILE A 137 17.57 -3.81 -16.60
C ILE A 137 17.39 -2.30 -16.73
N GLU A 138 18.42 -1.57 -17.16
CA GLU A 138 18.35 -0.11 -17.35
C GLU A 138 17.31 0.26 -18.42
N ALA A 139 17.30 -0.45 -19.55
CA ALA A 139 16.35 -0.19 -20.63
C ALA A 139 14.89 -0.50 -20.23
N GLU A 140 14.64 -1.56 -19.46
CA GLU A 140 13.29 -1.87 -18.97
C GLU A 140 12.88 -0.88 -17.87
N LEU A 141 13.80 -0.49 -16.98
CA LEU A 141 13.55 0.51 -15.95
C LEU A 141 13.18 1.87 -16.55
N GLU A 142 13.92 2.36 -17.56
CA GLU A 142 13.61 3.61 -18.26
C GLU A 142 12.18 3.58 -18.81
N ARG A 143 11.76 2.49 -19.48
CA ARG A 143 10.41 2.37 -20.00
C ARG A 143 9.33 2.41 -18.91
N VAL A 144 9.55 1.75 -17.76
CA VAL A 144 8.59 1.82 -16.65
C VAL A 144 8.49 3.23 -16.11
N LEU A 145 9.62 3.91 -15.93
CA LEU A 145 9.66 5.28 -15.44
C LEU A 145 8.97 6.25 -16.40
N ASP A 146 9.19 6.09 -17.71
CA ASP A 146 8.51 6.88 -18.75
C ASP A 146 6.99 6.64 -18.71
N MET A 147 6.54 5.40 -18.50
CA MET A 147 5.10 5.10 -18.34
C MET A 147 4.53 5.66 -17.04
N MET A 148 5.35 5.76 -15.99
CA MET A 148 4.95 6.41 -14.75
C MET A 148 4.87 7.92 -14.94
N GLU A 149 5.71 8.51 -15.79
CA GLU A 149 5.70 9.93 -16.14
C GLU A 149 4.39 10.30 -16.85
N GLY A 150 3.47 10.94 -16.12
CA GLY A 150 2.14 11.30 -16.62
C GLY A 150 1.00 10.50 -15.97
N SER A 151 1.33 9.36 -15.36
CA SER A 151 0.49 8.75 -14.32
C SER A 151 0.76 9.45 -12.99
N GLN A 152 -0.20 9.49 -12.06
CA GLN A 152 -0.03 10.17 -10.77
C GLN A 152 0.89 9.38 -9.81
N PHE A 153 2.02 8.86 -10.30
CA PHE A 153 2.99 8.05 -9.58
C PHE A 153 4.41 8.61 -9.71
N GLY A 154 5.19 8.45 -8.65
CA GLY A 154 6.62 8.70 -8.65
C GLY A 154 7.37 7.87 -7.65
N LEU A 155 8.70 8.00 -7.67
CA LEU A 155 9.61 7.28 -6.81
C LEU A 155 10.25 8.21 -5.78
N SER A 156 10.32 7.74 -4.54
CA SER A 156 11.10 8.37 -3.45
C SER A 156 11.99 7.32 -2.80
N LEU A 157 12.88 6.73 -3.60
CA LEU A 157 13.87 5.77 -3.12
C LEU A 157 15.12 6.49 -2.60
N ASN A 158 15.93 5.79 -1.81
CA ASN A 158 17.20 6.33 -1.34
C ASN A 158 18.19 6.54 -2.50
N ASP A 159 19.08 7.52 -2.34
CA ASP A 159 20.10 7.80 -3.34
C ASP A 159 21.14 6.67 -3.46
N GLY A 160 21.68 6.49 -4.67
CA GLY A 160 22.78 5.57 -4.92
C GLY A 160 22.37 4.10 -5.03
N LEU A 161 21.07 3.81 -5.11
CA LEU A 161 20.58 2.46 -5.40
C LEU A 161 21.03 1.98 -6.80
N PRO A 162 21.51 0.73 -6.93
CA PRO A 162 21.75 0.12 -8.24
C PRO A 162 20.45 0.00 -9.06
N PRO A 163 20.47 0.19 -10.39
CA PRO A 163 19.29 0.08 -11.24
C PRO A 163 18.50 -1.22 -11.06
N ARG A 164 19.20 -2.34 -10.88
CA ARG A 164 18.58 -3.65 -10.61
C ARG A 164 17.75 -3.65 -9.32
N ILE A 165 18.24 -3.00 -8.26
CA ILE A 165 17.51 -2.91 -7.00
C ILE A 165 16.26 -2.04 -7.19
N VAL A 166 16.38 -0.91 -7.89
CA VAL A 166 15.23 -0.05 -8.24
C VAL A 166 14.20 -0.83 -9.05
N TYR A 167 14.65 -1.58 -10.05
CA TYR A 167 13.79 -2.43 -10.89
C TYR A 167 13.04 -3.49 -10.07
N MET A 168 13.72 -4.14 -9.13
CA MET A 168 13.07 -5.13 -8.24
C MET A 168 12.03 -4.50 -7.34
N ILE A 169 12.32 -3.33 -6.74
CA ILE A 169 11.36 -2.59 -5.91
C ILE A 169 10.13 -2.21 -6.73
N LEU A 170 10.32 -1.69 -7.95
CA LEU A 170 9.22 -1.33 -8.85
C LEU A 170 8.35 -2.54 -9.21
N ARG A 171 8.98 -3.70 -9.44
CA ARG A 171 8.23 -4.93 -9.75
C ARG A 171 7.33 -5.38 -8.63
N GLU A 172 7.80 -5.27 -7.39
CA GLU A 172 6.96 -5.54 -6.22
C GLU A 172 5.83 -4.51 -6.14
N ALA A 173 6.15 -3.22 -6.26
CA ALA A 173 5.18 -2.13 -6.22
C ALA A 173 4.11 -2.18 -7.32
N LEU A 174 4.42 -2.78 -8.48
CA LEU A 174 3.47 -2.90 -9.59
C LEU A 174 2.24 -3.76 -9.26
N GLU A 175 2.42 -4.73 -8.36
CA GLU A 175 1.37 -5.64 -7.90
C GLU A 175 0.74 -5.22 -6.56
N ASP A 176 1.30 -4.20 -5.90
CA ASP A 176 0.73 -3.63 -4.69
C ASP A 176 -0.62 -2.97 -4.97
N GLN A 177 -1.56 -3.17 -4.06
CA GLN A 177 -2.89 -2.56 -4.12
C GLN A 177 -2.91 -1.23 -3.37
N PHE A 178 -3.53 -0.21 -3.97
CA PHE A 178 -3.79 1.08 -3.35
C PHE A 178 -5.22 1.53 -3.60
N GLU A 179 -5.69 2.46 -2.77
CA GLU A 179 -7.00 3.08 -2.90
C GLU A 179 -7.07 4.05 -4.09
N PHE A 180 -8.25 4.16 -4.70
CA PHE A 180 -8.50 5.22 -5.68
C PHE A 180 -8.37 6.59 -5.02
N VAL A 181 -7.56 7.48 -5.61
CA VAL A 181 -7.40 8.86 -5.15
C VAL A 181 -8.07 9.83 -6.11
N SER A 182 -8.83 10.77 -5.57
CA SER A 182 -9.42 11.85 -6.37
C SER A 182 -8.40 12.98 -6.53
N GLY A 183 -7.46 12.76 -7.45
CA GLY A 183 -6.29 13.64 -7.61
C GLY A 183 -5.20 13.39 -6.58
N GLY A 184 -4.07 14.07 -6.74
CA GLY A 184 -2.87 13.87 -5.93
C GLY A 184 -1.79 13.09 -6.67
N PHE A 185 -0.84 12.58 -5.91
CA PHE A 185 0.33 11.87 -6.42
C PHE A 185 0.75 10.79 -5.44
N TRP A 186 0.83 9.55 -5.90
CA TRP A 186 1.35 8.42 -5.16
C TRP A 186 2.87 8.39 -5.26
N CYS A 187 3.53 8.16 -4.14
CA CYS A 187 4.97 8.04 -4.08
C CYS A 187 5.36 6.67 -3.56
N ILE A 188 6.10 5.92 -4.37
CA ILE A 188 6.65 4.62 -4.01
C ILE A 188 7.97 4.87 -3.30
N ASP A 189 7.99 4.65 -2.00
CA ASP A 189 9.17 4.85 -1.17
C ASP A 189 10.02 3.57 -1.02
N GLY A 190 9.50 2.42 -1.45
CA GLY A 190 10.13 1.10 -1.38
C GLY A 190 10.45 0.63 0.04
N CYS A 191 9.85 1.23 1.07
CA CYS A 191 10.10 0.90 2.46
C CYS A 191 9.11 -0.15 2.95
N THR A 192 9.60 -1.31 3.36
CA THR A 192 8.75 -2.39 3.88
C THR A 192 8.37 -2.22 5.36
N GLY A 193 8.97 -1.25 6.05
CA GLY A 193 8.90 -1.13 7.52
C GLY A 193 9.72 -2.18 8.29
N VAL A 194 10.31 -3.17 7.61
CA VAL A 194 11.10 -4.25 8.20
C VAL A 194 12.50 -4.23 7.58
N CYS A 195 13.46 -3.63 8.27
CA CYS A 195 14.79 -3.39 7.71
C CYS A 195 15.52 -4.66 7.23
N PRO A 196 15.53 -5.80 7.95
CA PRO A 196 16.24 -7.00 7.51
C PRO A 196 15.81 -7.54 6.14
N GLU A 197 14.57 -7.26 5.73
CA GLU A 197 13.99 -7.70 4.45
C GLU A 197 14.01 -6.58 3.39
N CYS A 198 14.33 -5.35 3.79
CA CYS A 198 14.26 -4.18 2.92
C CYS A 198 15.45 -4.12 1.93
N LEU A 199 15.14 -4.07 0.63
CA LEU A 199 16.13 -3.94 -0.44
C LEU A 199 16.95 -2.64 -0.38
N GLN A 200 16.42 -1.61 0.28
CA GLN A 200 17.08 -0.32 0.45
C GLN A 200 17.93 -0.22 1.70
N ARG A 201 17.90 -1.22 2.59
CA ARG A 201 18.48 -1.14 3.93
C ARG A 201 19.90 -0.55 3.96
N PRO A 202 20.85 -0.96 3.07
CA PRO A 202 22.21 -0.41 3.12
C PRO A 202 22.32 1.07 2.75
N TRP A 203 21.37 1.59 1.97
CA TRP A 203 21.31 2.98 1.51
C TRP A 203 20.38 3.84 2.35
N CYS A 204 19.57 3.23 3.21
CA CYS A 204 18.63 3.91 4.09
C CYS A 204 19.30 4.36 5.40
N GLU A 205 19.09 5.62 5.79
CA GLU A 205 19.63 6.17 7.05
C GLU A 205 19.18 5.35 8.26
N THR A 206 17.88 5.09 8.39
CA THR A 206 17.32 4.26 9.47
C THR A 206 17.86 2.84 9.42
N GLY A 207 17.91 2.24 8.22
CA GLY A 207 18.43 0.88 8.03
C GLY A 207 19.90 0.73 8.41
N GLY A 208 20.69 1.80 8.24
CA GLY A 208 22.09 1.89 8.62
C GLY A 208 22.34 2.35 10.06
N SER A 209 21.31 2.63 10.86
CA SER A 209 21.44 3.08 12.25
C SER A 209 20.81 2.12 13.26
N LEU A 210 19.83 1.32 12.84
CA LEU A 210 19.15 0.36 13.71
C LEU A 210 19.82 -1.03 13.67
N CYS A 211 20.14 -1.56 14.85
CA CYS A 211 20.50 -2.96 15.02
C CYS A 211 19.23 -3.79 15.30
N TRP A 212 19.03 -4.83 14.51
CA TRP A 212 17.90 -5.75 14.63
C TRP A 212 18.34 -7.08 15.26
N ASP A 213 17.40 -7.82 15.85
CA ASP A 213 17.66 -9.14 16.44
C ASP A 213 18.21 -10.12 15.39
N GLU A 214 17.80 -9.97 14.13
CA GLU A 214 18.30 -10.73 12.99
C GLU A 214 19.80 -10.50 12.77
N ASP A 215 20.28 -9.26 12.92
CA ASP A 215 21.71 -8.94 12.76
C ASP A 215 22.54 -9.57 13.87
N GLU A 216 22.02 -9.51 15.09
CA GLU A 216 22.61 -10.10 16.28
C GLU A 216 22.79 -11.62 16.12
N LYS A 217 21.74 -12.29 15.61
CA LYS A 217 21.77 -13.73 15.33
C LYS A 217 22.73 -14.09 14.20
N ALA A 218 22.78 -13.26 13.15
CA ALA A 218 23.67 -13.48 12.01
C ALA A 218 25.15 -13.15 12.31
N GLY A 219 25.40 -12.26 13.29
CA GLY A 219 26.73 -11.74 13.61
C GLY A 219 27.20 -10.65 12.66
N GLU A 220 26.35 -10.19 11.76
CA GLU A 220 26.57 -9.14 10.76
C GLU A 220 25.25 -8.49 10.36
N MET A 221 25.29 -7.41 9.58
CA MET A 221 24.06 -6.78 9.07
C MET A 221 23.36 -7.74 8.10
N VAL A 222 22.12 -8.12 8.40
CA VAL A 222 21.30 -8.91 7.48
C VAL A 222 20.86 -8.02 6.33
N VAL A 223 21.12 -8.48 5.11
CA VAL A 223 20.62 -7.87 3.88
C VAL A 223 20.00 -8.96 3.00
N PRO A 224 18.97 -8.64 2.21
CA PRO A 224 18.40 -9.56 1.24
C PRO A 224 19.44 -10.09 0.25
N GLU A 225 19.26 -11.31 -0.26
CA GLU A 225 20.19 -11.93 -1.20
C GLU A 225 20.49 -11.06 -2.44
N PRO A 226 19.50 -10.40 -3.10
CA PRO A 226 19.77 -9.52 -4.25
C PRO A 226 20.72 -8.36 -3.92
N VAL A 227 20.71 -7.90 -2.67
CA VAL A 227 21.54 -6.79 -2.19
C VAL A 227 22.99 -7.19 -1.99
N ARG A 228 23.27 -8.49 -1.72
CA ARG A 228 24.62 -8.99 -1.45
C ARG A 228 25.59 -8.87 -2.62
N ARG A 229 25.06 -8.70 -3.84
CA ARG A 229 25.86 -8.39 -5.03
C ARG A 229 26.55 -7.04 -4.95
N TYR A 230 25.96 -6.09 -4.22
CA TYR A 230 26.39 -4.71 -4.14
C TYR A 230 27.01 -4.35 -2.80
N VAL A 231 26.63 -5.08 -1.74
CA VAL A 231 27.06 -4.82 -0.37
C VAL A 231 27.52 -6.12 0.27
N SER A 232 28.73 -6.10 0.86
CA SER A 232 29.24 -7.22 1.64
C SER A 232 29.08 -6.90 3.13
N PRO A 233 28.07 -7.48 3.81
CA PRO A 233 27.98 -7.35 5.26
C PRO A 233 29.20 -8.00 5.92
N SER A 234 29.54 -7.50 7.11
CA SER A 234 30.63 -8.09 7.89
C SER A 234 30.36 -7.88 9.38
N PRO A 235 31.07 -8.57 10.28
CA PRO A 235 30.94 -8.30 11.72
C PRO A 235 31.20 -6.83 12.11
N VAL A 236 31.95 -6.08 11.28
CA VAL A 236 32.18 -4.64 11.47
C VAL A 236 30.90 -3.84 11.26
N SER A 237 30.03 -4.22 10.33
CA SER A 237 28.76 -3.52 10.11
C SER A 237 27.86 -3.64 11.34
N LEU A 238 27.80 -4.81 11.98
CA LEU A 238 27.06 -4.99 13.24
C LEU A 238 27.63 -4.12 14.37
N GLN A 239 28.95 -4.01 14.48
CA GLN A 239 29.56 -3.12 15.48
C GLN A 239 29.19 -1.65 15.25
N ILE A 240 29.13 -1.21 13.98
CA ILE A 240 28.71 0.15 13.62
C ILE A 240 27.25 0.38 14.01
N LEU A 241 26.34 -0.55 13.70
CA LEU A 241 24.92 -0.46 14.05
C LEU A 241 24.73 -0.33 15.56
N ARG A 242 25.36 -1.20 16.36
CA ARG A 242 25.32 -1.13 17.83
C ARG A 242 25.80 0.23 18.36
N GLN A 243 26.90 0.76 17.81
CA GLN A 243 27.43 2.05 18.25
C GLN A 243 26.50 3.22 17.91
N ARG A 244 25.81 3.17 16.77
CA ARG A 244 24.85 4.21 16.36
C ARG A 244 23.61 4.18 17.26
N GLN A 245 23.01 3.01 17.43
CA GLN A 245 21.83 2.86 18.29
C GLN A 245 22.09 3.26 19.76
N GLN A 246 23.27 2.95 20.29
CA GLN A 246 23.66 3.40 21.63
C GLN A 246 23.75 4.93 21.75
N LYS A 247 24.24 5.63 20.71
CA LYS A 247 24.32 7.09 20.71
C LYS A 247 22.95 7.76 20.62
N GLU A 248 22.00 7.15 19.92
CA GLU A 248 20.63 7.67 19.79
C GLU A 248 19.78 7.44 21.04
N SER A 249 20.17 6.48 21.88
CA SER A 249 19.50 6.17 23.15
C SER A 249 19.98 7.01 24.34
N MET A 250 20.94 7.93 24.14
CA MET A 250 21.53 8.81 25.15
C MET A 250 21.00 10.24 25.03
#